data_AF-A0A352NID8-F1
#
_entry.id   AF-A0A352NID8-F1
#
_cell.length_a   1.000
_cell.length_b   1.000
_cell.length_c   1.000
_cell.angle_alpha   90.00
_cell.angle_beta   90.00
_cell.angle_gamma   90.00
#
_symmetry.space_group_name_H-M   'P 1'
#
loop_
_entity.id
_entity.type
_entity.pdbx_description
1 polymer ?
#
loop_
_entity_poly.entity_id
_entity_poly.type
_entity_poly.pdbx_seq_one_letter_code
_entity_poly.pdbx_strand_id
1 'polypeptide(L)'
;ASVTQTMHPASTNVWDGTVDTSWYDANPGAAEFHLYDAADLAGLAYIVNQGTEYPSGHEQFKDKTIYLESDIYLNDHASSAQDAAARAWPSIGGSERLHTYKAIFNGTFDGKGHTVYNMYIYQPENYNYDISCGRALFGGIAENAAVRNVSVTGYVECARYAAGIVGKISPSDGSSAMYPTSPPGALVENCTSYATIVANGRRGSAGIVGCAWNYPIVRNCVNYGTITQTGVDGYGNVGGIVGETEYVVENCVNYGSIINNSNPGDQGNAGGIAGQATYNAIVRNCYNLGTVSSAITAGGIIGNEMGASYNC
;
A
#
# COMPACT_ATOMS: atom_id res chain seq x y z
N ALA A 1 -14.20 -19.57 1.81
CA ALA A 1 -13.75 -20.30 3.02
C ALA A 1 -13.16 -19.26 3.97
N SER A 2 -13.59 -19.22 5.23
CA SER A 2 -12.97 -18.35 6.23
C SER A 2 -11.52 -18.77 6.40
N VAL A 3 -10.57 -17.90 6.05
CA VAL A 3 -9.16 -18.11 6.38
C VAL A 3 -9.06 -17.92 7.89
N THR A 4 -8.98 -19.01 8.63
CA THR A 4 -8.62 -18.99 10.04
C THR A 4 -7.22 -18.39 10.11
N GLN A 5 -7.06 -17.20 10.69
CA GLN A 5 -5.74 -16.67 11.03
C GLN A 5 -5.08 -17.68 11.96
N THR A 6 -4.10 -18.43 11.46
CA THR A 6 -3.17 -19.15 12.31
C THR A 6 -2.34 -18.09 13.01
N MET A 7 -2.69 -17.78 14.26
CA MET A 7 -1.80 -17.02 15.14
C MET A 7 -0.52 -17.85 15.29
N HIS A 8 0.56 -17.38 14.68
CA HIS A 8 1.88 -17.94 14.94
C HIS A 8 2.29 -17.51 16.36
N PRO A 9 2.60 -18.45 17.26
CA PRO A 9 3.12 -18.10 18.58
C PRO A 9 4.40 -17.28 18.41
N ALA A 10 4.59 -16.27 19.28
CA ALA A 10 5.74 -15.37 19.29
C ALA A 10 7.05 -16.15 19.06
N SER A 11 7.60 -16.03 17.86
CA SER A 11 8.93 -16.54 17.55
C SER A 11 9.96 -15.60 18.19
N THR A 12 11.18 -16.08 18.43
CA THR A 12 12.32 -15.23 18.81
C THR A 12 12.72 -14.22 17.72
N ASN A 13 12.00 -14.21 16.59
CA ASN A 13 12.29 -13.43 15.39
C ASN A 13 11.27 -12.30 15.18
N VAL A 14 10.50 -11.95 16.21
CA VAL A 14 9.64 -10.76 16.20
C VAL A 14 10.51 -9.52 16.24
N TRP A 15 10.15 -8.53 15.42
CA TRP A 15 10.84 -7.26 15.35
C TRP A 15 10.87 -6.53 16.70
N ASP A 16 12.08 -6.27 17.20
CA ASP A 16 12.32 -5.56 18.44
C ASP A 16 12.53 -4.04 18.23
N GLY A 17 12.42 -3.56 16.98
CA GLY A 17 12.67 -2.18 16.59
C GLY A 17 14.09 -1.91 16.09
N THR A 18 14.94 -2.93 16.03
CA THR A 18 16.29 -2.81 15.47
C THR A 18 16.27 -2.63 13.95
N VAL A 19 17.36 -2.10 13.41
CA VAL A 19 17.56 -1.81 11.99
C VAL A 19 18.93 -2.37 11.62
N ASP A 20 18.98 -3.22 10.59
CA ASP A 20 20.22 -3.72 10.01
C ASP A 20 20.36 -3.23 8.56
N THR A 21 21.44 -2.50 8.27
CA THR A 21 21.80 -2.03 6.91
C THR A 21 23.05 -2.70 6.37
N SER A 22 23.66 -3.63 7.11
CA SER A 22 24.94 -4.25 6.76
C SER A 22 24.89 -5.04 5.44
N TRP A 23 23.73 -5.60 5.10
CA TRP A 23 23.45 -6.24 3.81
C TRP A 23 23.60 -5.28 2.62
N TYR A 24 23.35 -3.98 2.83
CA TYR A 24 23.53 -2.94 1.82
C TYR A 24 24.94 -2.36 1.85
N ASP A 25 25.41 -1.99 3.05
CA ASP A 25 26.66 -1.26 3.25
C ASP A 25 27.89 -2.05 2.77
N ALA A 26 27.82 -3.38 2.76
CA ALA A 26 28.87 -4.26 2.25
C ALA A 26 29.11 -4.09 0.74
N ASN A 27 28.06 -3.81 -0.04
CA ASN A 27 28.16 -3.56 -1.48
C ASN A 27 26.97 -2.73 -1.99
N PRO A 28 26.97 -1.40 -1.80
CA PRO A 28 25.90 -0.52 -2.26
C PRO A 28 25.67 -0.59 -3.77
N GLY A 29 26.68 -0.96 -4.55
CA GLY A 29 26.60 -1.06 -6.02
C GLY A 29 26.01 -2.37 -6.53
N ALA A 30 25.63 -3.31 -5.66
CA ALA A 30 24.99 -4.56 -6.08
C ALA A 30 23.65 -4.29 -6.77
N ALA A 31 23.32 -5.16 -7.74
CA ALA A 31 22.01 -5.16 -8.39
C ALA A 31 20.95 -5.90 -7.55
N GLU A 32 21.37 -6.76 -6.62
CA GLU A 32 20.49 -7.63 -5.85
C GLU A 32 20.88 -7.62 -4.37
N PHE A 33 19.87 -7.64 -3.50
CA PHE A 33 20.01 -7.74 -2.06
C PHE A 33 18.94 -8.69 -1.49
N HIS A 34 19.25 -9.32 -0.36
CA HIS A 34 18.44 -10.37 0.24
C HIS A 34 18.21 -10.05 1.71
N LEU A 35 16.94 -10.07 2.13
CA LEU A 35 16.51 -9.78 3.50
C LEU A 35 16.01 -11.06 4.16
N TYR A 36 16.55 -11.39 5.32
CA TYR A 36 16.30 -12.65 6.04
C TYR A 36 15.50 -12.45 7.32
N ASP A 37 15.41 -11.23 7.84
CA ASP A 37 14.67 -10.96 9.06
C ASP A 37 14.04 -9.55 9.10
N ALA A 38 13.37 -9.25 10.22
CA ALA A 38 12.68 -7.99 10.39
C ALA A 38 13.63 -6.78 10.52
N ALA A 39 14.85 -6.98 11.03
CA ALA A 39 15.84 -5.91 11.14
C ALA A 39 16.37 -5.53 9.74
N ASP A 40 16.55 -6.51 8.84
CA ASP A 40 16.89 -6.28 7.43
C ASP A 40 15.80 -5.46 6.71
N LEU A 41 14.53 -5.84 6.88
CA LEU A 41 13.40 -5.12 6.28
C LEU A 41 13.24 -3.72 6.86
N ALA A 42 13.46 -3.55 8.17
CA ALA A 42 13.52 -2.24 8.80
C ALA A 42 14.73 -1.42 8.29
N GLY A 43 15.84 -2.08 7.94
CA GLY A 43 16.98 -1.54 7.21
C GLY A 43 16.60 -0.91 5.88
N LEU A 44 15.83 -1.64 5.06
CA LEU A 44 15.34 -1.11 3.79
C LEU A 44 14.47 0.13 4.00
N ALA A 45 13.53 0.06 4.95
CA ALA A 45 12.70 1.21 5.31
C ALA A 45 13.57 2.39 5.77
N TYR A 46 14.56 2.14 6.61
CA TYR A 46 15.48 3.15 7.10
C TYR A 46 16.22 3.84 5.95
N ILE A 47 16.84 3.09 5.03
CA ILE A 47 17.60 3.63 3.88
C ILE A 47 16.70 4.47 2.97
N VAL A 48 15.54 3.94 2.57
CA VAL A 48 14.58 4.65 1.69
C VAL A 48 14.04 5.93 2.37
N ASN A 49 13.93 5.92 3.70
CA ASN A 49 13.37 7.04 4.46
C ASN A 49 14.40 8.11 4.89
N GLN A 50 15.71 7.94 4.64
CA GLN A 50 16.77 8.90 5.05
C GLN A 50 16.73 10.29 4.33
N GLY A 51 15.72 10.64 3.54
CA GLY A 51 15.78 11.71 2.53
C GLY A 51 16.30 13.10 2.97
N THR A 52 16.89 13.88 2.03
CA THR A 52 17.05 15.37 1.98
C THR A 52 17.47 15.90 0.57
N GLU A 53 17.06 17.14 0.23
CA GLU A 53 17.25 17.91 -1.04
C GLU A 53 17.33 17.15 -2.38
N TYR A 54 16.25 17.26 -3.16
CA TYR A 54 16.34 17.15 -4.62
C TYR A 54 17.35 18.22 -5.12
N PRO A 55 18.37 17.89 -5.92
CA PRO A 55 18.51 16.64 -6.71
C PRO A 55 19.55 15.63 -6.19
N SER A 56 20.03 15.71 -4.94
CA SER A 56 21.18 14.92 -4.48
C SER A 56 20.83 13.62 -3.73
N GLY A 57 21.25 12.48 -4.29
CA GLY A 57 22.07 11.46 -3.59
C GLY A 57 21.41 10.42 -2.69
N HIS A 58 20.09 10.30 -2.63
CA HIS A 58 19.43 9.27 -1.79
C HIS A 58 19.22 7.96 -2.54
N GLU A 59 19.42 6.86 -1.84
CA GLU A 59 19.19 5.52 -2.38
C GLU A 59 17.69 5.23 -2.43
N GLN A 60 17.16 5.15 -3.65
CA GLN A 60 15.77 4.76 -3.93
C GLN A 60 15.68 3.32 -4.44
N PHE A 61 16.80 2.62 -4.55
CA PHE A 61 16.94 1.29 -5.15
C PHE A 61 16.61 1.23 -6.63
N LYS A 62 16.74 2.34 -7.36
CA LYS A 62 16.54 2.36 -8.81
C LYS A 62 17.44 1.32 -9.49
N ASP A 63 16.86 0.50 -10.36
CA ASP A 63 17.52 -0.58 -11.10
C ASP A 63 18.11 -1.69 -10.19
N LYS A 64 17.66 -1.78 -8.93
CA LYS A 64 18.05 -2.81 -7.96
C LYS A 64 16.86 -3.66 -7.56
N THR A 65 17.14 -4.91 -7.16
CA THR A 65 16.15 -5.87 -6.68
C THR A 65 16.40 -6.23 -5.22
N ILE A 66 15.35 -6.21 -4.42
CA ILE A 66 15.32 -6.70 -3.05
C ILE A 66 14.49 -7.97 -3.00
N TYR A 67 15.02 -9.02 -2.39
CA TYR A 67 14.32 -10.28 -2.16
C TYR A 67 14.03 -10.47 -0.67
N LEU A 68 12.82 -10.94 -0.33
CA LEU A 68 12.62 -11.61 0.95
C LEU A 68 13.07 -13.07 0.83
N GLU A 69 13.82 -13.55 1.82
CA GLU A 69 14.27 -14.94 1.91
C GLU A 69 13.57 -15.72 3.04
N SER A 70 12.68 -15.05 3.77
CA SER A 70 11.92 -15.63 4.87
C SER A 70 10.61 -14.86 5.10
N ASP A 71 9.72 -15.48 5.87
CA ASP A 71 8.59 -14.78 6.46
C ASP A 71 9.08 -13.81 7.56
N ILE A 72 8.50 -12.62 7.60
CA ILE A 72 8.90 -11.53 8.50
C ILE A 72 7.82 -11.30 9.55
N TYR A 73 8.19 -11.16 10.83
CA TYR A 73 7.25 -10.91 11.92
C TYR A 73 7.48 -9.52 12.53
N LEU A 74 6.61 -8.55 12.23
CA LEU A 74 6.77 -7.17 12.71
C LEU A 74 6.25 -6.95 14.14
N ASN A 75 5.29 -7.77 14.57
CA ASN A 75 4.78 -7.82 15.93
C ASN A 75 4.47 -9.29 16.32
N ASP A 76 4.35 -9.57 17.61
CA ASP A 76 4.07 -10.91 18.15
C ASP A 76 2.58 -11.30 18.05
N HIS A 77 1.71 -10.38 17.64
CA HIS A 77 0.28 -10.59 17.43
C HIS A 77 -0.25 -9.72 16.29
N ALA A 78 -1.33 -10.16 15.64
CA ALA A 78 -2.06 -9.32 14.69
C ALA A 78 -3.05 -8.42 15.45
N SER A 79 -3.03 -7.13 15.15
CA SER A 79 -4.06 -6.20 15.63
C SER A 79 -5.18 -6.07 14.59
N SER A 80 -6.41 -5.87 15.05
CA SER A 80 -7.58 -5.54 14.19
C SER A 80 -8.19 -4.18 14.55
N ALA A 81 -7.53 -3.45 15.45
CA ALA A 81 -7.91 -2.15 15.97
C ALA A 81 -6.64 -1.47 16.53
N GLN A 82 -6.78 -0.24 17.02
CA GLN A 82 -5.72 0.44 17.76
C GLN A 82 -5.17 -0.43 18.89
N ASP A 83 -3.85 -0.50 18.95
CA ASP A 83 -3.09 -1.34 19.85
C ASP A 83 -1.86 -0.58 20.38
N ALA A 84 -1.84 -0.33 21.69
CA ALA A 84 -0.74 0.40 22.32
C ALA A 84 0.49 -0.47 22.61
N ALA A 85 0.35 -1.80 22.53
CA ALA A 85 1.45 -2.74 22.71
C ALA A 85 2.18 -3.02 21.40
N ALA A 86 1.50 -2.86 20.26
CA ALA A 86 2.08 -3.05 18.95
C ALA A 86 3.09 -1.94 18.59
N ARG A 87 4.19 -2.37 17.97
CA ARG A 87 5.22 -1.50 17.42
C ARG A 87 4.79 -0.99 16.05
N ALA A 88 4.83 0.33 15.88
CA ALA A 88 4.47 0.97 14.63
C ALA A 88 5.52 0.70 13.54
N TRP A 89 5.05 0.23 12.38
CA TRP A 89 5.87 0.00 11.19
C TRP A 89 6.19 1.33 10.48
N PRO A 90 7.49 1.66 10.30
CA PRO A 90 7.89 2.75 9.42
C PRO A 90 7.79 2.27 7.98
N SER A 91 6.70 2.62 7.28
CA SER A 91 6.50 2.29 5.87
C SER A 91 7.77 2.52 5.02
N ILE A 92 8.03 1.62 4.07
CA ILE A 92 9.14 1.80 3.11
C ILE A 92 8.73 2.89 2.13
N GLY A 93 9.40 4.04 2.20
CA GLY A 93 8.91 5.25 1.56
C GLY A 93 7.66 5.80 2.25
N GLY A 94 7.34 7.08 2.00
CA GLY A 94 6.18 7.73 2.60
C GLY A 94 6.34 8.13 4.08
N SER A 95 7.58 8.22 4.60
CA SER A 95 7.83 8.70 5.97
C SER A 95 7.57 10.21 6.17
N GLU A 96 7.36 10.58 7.43
CA GLU A 96 6.62 11.74 7.93
C GLU A 96 7.33 13.11 7.89
N ARG A 97 8.56 13.20 7.39
CA ARG A 97 9.34 14.43 7.57
C ARG A 97 9.39 15.28 6.32
N LEU A 98 8.48 16.26 6.32
CA LEU A 98 8.59 17.58 5.71
C LEU A 98 8.12 17.68 4.25
N HIS A 99 7.38 18.76 3.97
CA HIS A 99 6.74 19.13 2.70
C HIS A 99 7.69 19.26 1.49
N THR A 100 8.97 18.90 1.65
CA THR A 100 10.07 19.10 0.71
C THR A 100 10.84 17.83 0.36
N TYR A 101 10.63 16.69 1.05
CA TYR A 101 11.44 15.47 0.85
C TYR A 101 10.56 14.28 0.50
N LYS A 102 10.82 13.64 -0.64
CA LYS A 102 10.05 12.49 -1.11
C LYS A 102 10.85 11.20 -0.88
N ALA A 103 10.64 10.57 0.27
CA ALA A 103 11.04 9.18 0.49
C ALA A 103 10.19 8.28 -0.41
N ILE A 104 10.82 7.64 -1.39
CA ILE A 104 10.14 6.81 -2.40
C ILE A 104 11.02 5.62 -2.77
N PHE A 105 10.41 4.44 -2.87
CA PHE A 105 11.08 3.25 -3.38
C PHE A 105 10.92 3.16 -4.89
N ASN A 106 12.02 2.99 -5.62
CA ASN A 106 12.11 2.96 -7.07
C ASN A 106 12.79 1.67 -7.59
N GLY A 107 12.88 0.66 -6.74
CA GLY A 107 13.44 -0.65 -7.09
C GLY A 107 12.38 -1.70 -7.40
N THR A 108 12.85 -2.94 -7.52
CA THR A 108 12.01 -4.14 -7.50
C THR A 108 12.06 -4.76 -6.11
N PHE A 109 10.90 -5.01 -5.51
CA PHE A 109 10.76 -5.82 -4.32
C PHE A 109 10.04 -7.12 -4.66
N ASP A 110 10.70 -8.24 -4.47
CA ASP A 110 10.15 -9.58 -4.71
C ASP A 110 10.09 -10.35 -3.40
N GLY A 111 8.88 -10.52 -2.88
CA GLY A 111 8.65 -11.27 -1.65
C GLY A 111 8.88 -12.78 -1.80
N LYS A 112 9.09 -13.31 -3.02
CA LYS A 112 9.29 -14.75 -3.28
C LYS A 112 8.21 -15.68 -2.68
N GLY A 113 7.01 -15.14 -2.44
CA GLY A 113 5.88 -15.84 -1.81
C GLY A 113 5.84 -15.73 -0.29
N HIS A 114 6.78 -15.02 0.34
CA HIS A 114 6.83 -14.80 1.78
C HIS A 114 5.78 -13.80 2.27
N THR A 115 5.51 -13.89 3.57
CA THR A 115 4.52 -13.04 4.26
C THR A 115 5.21 -12.13 5.27
N VAL A 116 4.81 -10.85 5.27
CA VAL A 116 5.09 -9.90 6.34
C VAL A 116 3.92 -9.91 7.31
N TYR A 117 4.11 -10.54 8.46
CA TYR A 117 3.11 -10.72 9.48
C TYR A 117 3.03 -9.52 10.43
N ASN A 118 1.80 -9.27 10.89
CA ASN A 118 1.49 -8.42 12.03
C ASN A 118 1.99 -6.97 11.86
N MET A 119 1.88 -6.43 10.66
CA MET A 119 2.17 -5.04 10.38
C MET A 119 1.18 -4.15 11.14
N TYR A 120 1.69 -3.24 11.96
CA TYR A 120 0.86 -2.29 12.67
C TYR A 120 1.23 -0.86 12.25
N ILE A 121 0.29 -0.15 11.67
CA ILE A 121 0.41 1.28 11.39
C ILE A 121 -0.78 1.95 12.03
N TYR A 122 -0.51 2.93 12.88
CA TYR A 122 -1.54 3.75 13.50
C TYR A 122 -1.10 5.21 13.48
N GLN A 123 -1.96 6.06 12.97
CA GLN A 123 -1.78 7.50 12.92
C GLN A 123 -3.02 8.17 13.53
N PRO A 124 -2.88 8.87 14.67
CA PRO A 124 -4.02 9.46 15.36
C PRO A 124 -4.64 10.63 14.58
N GLU A 125 -5.91 10.91 14.89
CA GLU A 125 -6.64 12.08 14.40
C GLU A 125 -5.91 13.40 14.74
N ASN A 126 -5.96 14.39 13.84
CA ASN A 126 -5.19 15.65 13.78
C ASN A 126 -3.84 15.61 13.04
N TYR A 127 -3.54 14.54 12.31
CA TYR A 127 -2.40 14.57 11.40
C TYR A 127 -2.67 15.53 10.23
N ASN A 128 -1.68 16.34 9.87
CA ASN A 128 -1.84 17.35 8.82
C ASN A 128 -2.14 16.67 7.46
N TYR A 129 -3.41 16.77 7.02
CA TYR A 129 -3.91 16.16 5.79
C TYR A 129 -3.15 16.62 4.53
N ASP A 130 -2.41 17.72 4.56
CA ASP A 130 -1.65 18.19 3.40
C ASP A 130 -0.35 17.39 3.16
N ILE A 131 0.06 16.53 4.09
CA ILE A 131 1.24 15.69 3.91
C ILE A 131 0.85 14.43 3.12
N SER A 132 1.32 14.36 1.87
CA SER A 132 1.09 13.25 0.93
C SER A 132 1.86 11.97 1.29
N CYS A 133 1.72 11.47 2.51
CA CYS A 133 2.36 10.25 2.97
C CYS A 133 1.38 9.08 2.87
N GLY A 134 1.73 8.05 2.09
CA GLY A 134 0.98 6.80 2.12
C GLY A 134 1.47 5.88 3.22
N ARG A 135 0.57 5.00 3.66
CA ARG A 135 0.84 4.02 4.72
C ARG A 135 0.41 2.65 4.26
N ALA A 136 1.40 1.78 4.18
CA ALA A 136 1.29 0.36 3.87
C ALA A 136 2.65 -0.29 4.20
N LEU A 137 2.89 -1.51 3.74
CA LEU A 137 4.24 -2.06 3.71
C LEU A 137 5.19 -1.08 3.00
N PHE A 138 4.79 -0.59 1.83
CA PHE A 138 5.39 0.53 1.11
C PHE A 138 4.50 1.77 1.17
N GLY A 139 4.95 2.83 1.83
CA GLY A 139 4.16 4.06 1.89
C GLY A 139 4.10 4.76 0.53
N GLY A 140 5.21 4.70 -0.22
CA GLY A 140 5.29 5.28 -1.56
C GLY A 140 6.28 4.54 -2.46
N ILE A 141 5.83 4.22 -3.68
CA ILE A 141 6.68 3.68 -4.74
C ILE A 141 6.66 4.59 -5.97
N ALA A 142 7.75 4.57 -6.72
CA ALA A 142 7.91 5.29 -7.98
C ALA A 142 7.18 4.59 -9.13
N GLU A 143 6.89 5.34 -10.18
CA GLU A 143 6.32 4.91 -11.45
C GLU A 143 7.15 3.85 -12.19
N ASN A 144 8.41 3.60 -11.82
CA ASN A 144 9.22 2.53 -12.40
C ASN A 144 9.45 1.35 -11.44
N ALA A 145 8.87 1.41 -10.24
CA ALA A 145 9.05 0.38 -9.23
C ALA A 145 8.20 -0.87 -9.52
N ALA A 146 8.62 -2.00 -8.96
CA ALA A 146 7.84 -3.22 -8.92
C ALA A 146 7.74 -3.75 -7.49
N VAL A 147 6.55 -4.16 -7.06
CA VAL A 147 6.32 -4.87 -5.79
C VAL A 147 5.54 -6.13 -6.09
N ARG A 148 6.11 -7.30 -5.76
CA ARG A 148 5.50 -8.58 -6.15
C ARG A 148 5.68 -9.70 -5.16
N ASN A 149 4.82 -10.72 -5.31
CA ASN A 149 4.91 -12.01 -4.63
C ASN A 149 5.02 -11.88 -3.10
N VAL A 150 4.31 -10.93 -2.49
CA VAL A 150 4.33 -10.70 -1.04
C VAL A 150 2.92 -10.69 -0.46
N SER A 151 2.77 -11.30 0.72
CA SER A 151 1.55 -11.20 1.50
C SER A 151 1.74 -10.36 2.75
N VAL A 152 0.69 -9.69 3.22
CA VAL A 152 0.70 -8.93 4.49
C VAL A 152 -0.48 -9.26 5.38
N THR A 153 -0.26 -9.22 6.70
CA THR A 153 -1.31 -9.24 7.72
C THR A 153 -1.13 -8.06 8.68
N GLY A 154 -2.20 -7.66 9.38
CA GLY A 154 -2.13 -6.67 10.45
C GLY A 154 -3.17 -5.56 10.34
N TYR A 155 -2.81 -4.36 10.79
CA TYR A 155 -3.70 -3.20 10.93
C TYR A 155 -3.04 -1.95 10.35
N VAL A 156 -3.78 -1.18 9.56
CA VAL A 156 -3.35 0.11 9.03
C VAL A 156 -4.43 1.14 9.28
N GLU A 157 -4.14 2.14 10.10
CA GLU A 157 -4.98 3.31 10.30
C GLU A 157 -4.22 4.59 9.94
N CYS A 158 -4.70 5.31 8.92
CA CYS A 158 -4.13 6.60 8.54
C CYS A 158 -5.09 7.50 7.76
N ALA A 159 -4.68 8.76 7.58
CA ALA A 159 -5.53 9.77 6.94
C ALA A 159 -5.56 9.73 5.41
N ARG A 160 -4.50 9.26 4.74
CA ARG A 160 -4.42 9.25 3.27
C ARG A 160 -3.71 8.01 2.77
N TYR A 161 -4.12 7.53 1.60
CA TYR A 161 -3.43 6.47 0.87
C TYR A 161 -3.17 5.22 1.73
N ALA A 162 -4.18 4.83 2.52
CA ALA A 162 -4.11 3.67 3.40
C ALA A 162 -4.20 2.39 2.58
N ALA A 163 -3.23 1.49 2.73
CA ALA A 163 -3.31 0.18 2.10
C ALA A 163 -2.51 -0.91 2.81
N GLY A 164 -2.69 -2.16 2.40
CA GLY A 164 -1.86 -3.27 2.85
C GLY A 164 -0.48 -3.27 2.22
N ILE A 165 -0.39 -3.15 0.89
CA ILE A 165 0.86 -3.34 0.14
C ILE A 165 1.53 -2.02 -0.22
N VAL A 166 0.83 -1.15 -0.95
CA VAL A 166 1.37 0.14 -1.42
C VAL A 166 0.40 1.27 -1.10
N GLY A 167 0.85 2.29 -0.37
CA GLY A 167 0.02 3.46 -0.12
C GLY A 167 -0.22 4.25 -1.40
N LYS A 168 0.86 4.77 -2.00
CA LYS A 168 0.79 5.66 -3.15
C LYS A 168 1.84 5.33 -4.22
N ILE A 169 1.43 5.43 -5.49
CA ILE A 169 2.34 5.43 -6.65
C ILE A 169 2.53 6.89 -7.12
N SER A 170 3.76 7.35 -7.29
CA SER A 170 4.09 8.75 -7.66
C SER A 170 5.26 8.85 -8.63
N PRO A 171 5.43 9.98 -9.33
CA PRO A 171 6.64 10.25 -10.11
C PRO A 171 7.91 10.26 -9.25
N SER A 172 8.98 9.68 -9.79
CA SER A 172 10.29 9.48 -9.17
C SER A 172 11.07 10.79 -9.03
N ASP A 173 10.82 11.72 -9.94
CA ASP A 173 11.39 13.08 -9.95
C ASP A 173 10.76 14.02 -8.91
N GLY A 174 9.73 13.54 -8.23
CA GLY A 174 9.03 14.32 -7.25
C GLY A 174 8.18 15.44 -7.81
N SER A 175 7.85 15.42 -9.10
CA SER A 175 6.78 16.24 -9.63
C SER A 175 5.44 15.86 -9.00
N SER A 176 4.55 16.83 -8.86
CA SER A 176 3.12 16.59 -8.61
C SER A 176 2.38 16.33 -9.91
N ALA A 177 3.11 16.24 -11.03
CA ALA A 177 2.54 16.15 -12.35
C ALA A 177 1.71 14.88 -12.44
N MET A 178 0.39 15.09 -12.41
CA MET A 178 -0.66 14.14 -12.79
C MET A 178 -0.63 13.90 -14.32
N TYR A 179 0.56 13.96 -14.91
CA TYR A 179 0.75 13.95 -16.36
C TYR A 179 1.68 12.80 -16.76
N PRO A 180 1.24 11.96 -17.71
CA PRO A 180 1.94 10.76 -18.16
C PRO A 180 3.35 11.08 -18.67
N THR A 181 4.38 10.34 -18.25
CA THR A 181 5.66 10.30 -18.98
C THR A 181 5.65 9.23 -20.07
N SER A 182 4.97 8.09 -19.84
CA SER A 182 4.42 7.12 -20.83
C SER A 182 4.00 5.82 -20.10
N PRO A 183 2.95 5.11 -20.54
CA PRO A 183 2.67 3.76 -20.03
C PRO A 183 3.69 2.71 -20.52
N PRO A 184 3.92 1.62 -19.76
CA PRO A 184 3.38 1.36 -18.42
C PRO A 184 4.21 2.02 -17.31
N GLY A 185 3.55 2.34 -16.20
CA GLY A 185 4.21 2.72 -14.94
C GLY A 185 4.43 1.52 -14.01
N ALA A 186 4.30 1.76 -12.70
CA ALA A 186 4.71 0.80 -11.67
C ALA A 186 3.90 -0.50 -11.71
N LEU A 187 4.54 -1.61 -11.31
CA LEU A 187 3.93 -2.93 -11.29
C LEU A 187 3.67 -3.40 -9.86
N VAL A 188 2.41 -3.70 -9.52
CA VAL A 188 2.06 -4.40 -8.28
C VAL A 188 1.40 -5.72 -8.65
N GLU A 189 2.07 -6.84 -8.41
CA GLU A 189 1.63 -8.14 -8.92
C GLU A 189 1.73 -9.29 -7.92
N ASN A 190 0.78 -10.21 -7.97
CA ASN A 190 0.76 -11.42 -7.13
C ASN A 190 0.87 -11.11 -5.62
N CYS A 191 0.26 -10.01 -5.17
CA CYS A 191 0.27 -9.61 -3.77
C CYS A 191 -1.05 -9.94 -3.08
N THR A 192 -0.98 -10.33 -1.80
CA THR A 192 -2.17 -10.62 -0.99
C THR A 192 -2.21 -9.77 0.27
N SER A 193 -3.35 -9.17 0.57
CA SER A 193 -3.55 -8.45 1.83
C SER A 193 -4.64 -9.10 2.67
N TYR A 194 -4.30 -9.37 3.93
CA TYR A 194 -5.24 -9.73 4.99
C TYR A 194 -5.39 -8.60 6.02
N ALA A 195 -4.76 -7.45 5.77
CA ALA A 195 -4.70 -6.37 6.74
C ALA A 195 -6.08 -5.68 6.90
N THR A 196 -6.44 -5.35 8.13
CA THR A 196 -7.57 -4.46 8.39
C THR A 196 -7.12 -3.03 8.10
N ILE A 197 -7.83 -2.35 7.19
CA ILE A 197 -7.52 -0.99 6.77
C ILE A 197 -8.59 -0.05 7.29
N VAL A 198 -8.17 0.99 8.00
CA VAL A 198 -9.00 2.08 8.47
C VAL A 198 -8.45 3.38 7.88
N ALA A 199 -9.26 4.05 7.07
CA ALA A 199 -8.93 5.36 6.55
C ALA A 199 -9.82 6.41 7.20
N ASN A 200 -9.25 7.54 7.62
CA ASN A 200 -9.98 8.62 8.29
C ASN A 200 -9.84 9.98 7.59
N GLY A 201 -9.45 9.98 6.31
CA GLY A 201 -9.25 11.21 5.55
C GLY A 201 -9.37 11.04 4.04
N ARG A 202 -8.65 11.90 3.30
CA ARG A 202 -8.84 12.08 1.86
C ARG A 202 -7.95 11.14 1.03
N ARG A 203 -8.47 10.80 -0.16
CA ARG A 203 -7.90 9.98 -1.24
C ARG A 203 -8.10 8.47 -1.04
N GLY A 204 -7.69 7.73 -2.07
CA GLY A 204 -7.85 6.29 -2.18
C GLY A 204 -7.34 5.49 -0.99
N SER A 205 -8.15 4.52 -0.54
CA SER A 205 -7.79 3.49 0.43
C SER A 205 -8.19 2.12 -0.09
N ALA A 206 -7.37 1.09 0.16
CA ALA A 206 -7.64 -0.24 -0.36
C ALA A 206 -6.88 -1.37 0.31
N GLY A 207 -7.23 -2.62 0.00
CA GLY A 207 -6.48 -3.78 0.44
C GLY A 207 -5.06 -3.82 -0.13
N ILE A 208 -4.87 -3.45 -1.41
CA ILE A 208 -3.58 -3.59 -2.11
C ILE A 208 -2.92 -2.23 -2.35
N VAL A 209 -3.54 -1.34 -3.14
CA VAL A 209 -2.96 -0.03 -3.47
C VAL A 209 -3.91 1.11 -3.12
N GLY A 210 -3.49 2.05 -2.27
CA GLY A 210 -4.31 3.21 -1.92
C GLY A 210 -4.61 4.09 -3.14
N CYS A 211 -3.56 4.66 -3.74
CA CYS A 211 -3.65 5.45 -4.98
C CYS A 211 -2.66 4.94 -6.04
N ALA A 212 -3.21 4.41 -7.12
CA ALA A 212 -2.50 3.88 -8.27
C ALA A 212 -2.51 4.89 -9.42
N TRP A 213 -1.66 5.92 -9.33
CA TRP A 213 -1.49 6.95 -10.35
C TRP A 213 -0.26 6.70 -11.22
N ASN A 214 -0.20 7.35 -12.40
CA ASN A 214 0.91 7.25 -13.37
C ASN A 214 1.02 5.89 -14.06
N TYR A 215 -0.07 5.45 -14.70
CA TYR A 215 -0.12 4.24 -15.52
C TYR A 215 0.27 2.91 -14.84
N PRO A 216 -0.06 2.69 -13.55
CA PRO A 216 0.35 1.46 -12.91
C PRO A 216 -0.41 0.27 -13.46
N ILE A 217 0.19 -0.91 -13.31
CA ILE A 217 -0.47 -2.18 -13.53
C ILE A 217 -0.61 -2.85 -12.18
N VAL A 218 -1.85 -3.07 -11.73
CA VAL A 218 -2.16 -3.85 -10.53
C VAL A 218 -2.80 -5.16 -10.98
N ARG A 219 -2.13 -6.30 -10.78
CA ARG A 219 -2.61 -7.58 -11.33
C ARG A 219 -2.42 -8.78 -10.44
N ASN A 220 -3.30 -9.76 -10.57
CA ASN A 220 -3.24 -11.03 -9.83
C ASN A 220 -3.20 -10.84 -8.30
N CYS A 221 -3.80 -9.76 -7.80
CA CYS A 221 -3.77 -9.43 -6.38
C CYS A 221 -5.07 -9.82 -5.70
N VAL A 222 -4.99 -10.15 -4.41
CA VAL A 222 -6.15 -10.61 -3.62
C VAL A 222 -6.26 -9.86 -2.31
N ASN A 223 -7.43 -9.30 -2.02
CA ASN A 223 -7.71 -8.72 -0.70
C ASN A 223 -8.68 -9.60 0.08
N TYR A 224 -8.31 -9.95 1.32
CA TYR A 224 -9.19 -10.57 2.31
C TYR A 224 -9.51 -9.62 3.48
N GLY A 225 -8.72 -8.56 3.64
CA GLY A 225 -8.84 -7.61 4.73
C GLY A 225 -10.08 -6.73 4.64
N THR A 226 -10.67 -6.39 5.79
CA THR A 226 -11.75 -5.40 5.86
C THR A 226 -11.21 -3.99 5.66
N ILE A 227 -11.91 -3.18 4.88
CA ILE A 227 -11.54 -1.79 4.61
C ILE A 227 -12.68 -0.90 5.08
N THR A 228 -12.38 0.00 6.02
CA THR A 228 -13.33 0.96 6.57
C THR A 228 -12.82 2.37 6.34
N GLN A 229 -13.61 3.20 5.65
CA GLN A 229 -13.42 4.64 5.63
C GLN A 229 -14.34 5.24 6.70
N THR A 230 -13.78 5.86 7.74
CA THR A 230 -14.51 6.36 8.91
C THR A 230 -14.96 7.81 8.77
N GLY A 231 -14.52 8.53 7.73
CA GLY A 231 -15.03 9.84 7.34
C GLY A 231 -14.73 10.96 8.34
N VAL A 232 -13.94 11.94 7.91
CA VAL A 232 -14.08 13.35 8.34
C VAL A 232 -13.46 14.23 7.25
N ASP A 233 -14.32 14.96 6.53
CA ASP A 233 -14.03 15.95 5.48
C ASP A 233 -13.33 15.46 4.19
N GLY A 234 -14.09 15.00 3.20
CA GLY A 234 -13.69 15.07 1.78
C GLY A 234 -13.73 13.78 0.95
N TYR A 235 -12.72 13.61 0.08
CA TYR A 235 -12.70 12.64 -1.02
C TYR A 235 -12.28 11.23 -0.58
N GLY A 236 -13.17 10.42 0.00
CA GLY A 236 -12.84 9.07 0.48
C GLY A 236 -13.15 7.99 -0.55
N ASN A 237 -12.28 7.77 -1.54
CA ASN A 237 -12.43 6.64 -2.48
C ASN A 237 -11.93 5.35 -1.84
N VAL A 238 -12.72 4.28 -1.90
CA VAL A 238 -12.43 3.00 -1.26
C VAL A 238 -12.61 1.87 -2.24
N GLY A 239 -11.58 1.06 -2.45
CA GLY A 239 -11.68 -0.13 -3.28
C GLY A 239 -11.09 -1.36 -2.64
N GLY A 240 -11.63 -2.53 -2.95
CA GLY A 240 -11.10 -3.79 -2.41
C GLY A 240 -9.64 -4.02 -2.80
N ILE A 241 -9.28 -3.64 -4.03
CA ILE A 241 -7.93 -3.80 -4.59
C ILE A 241 -7.23 -2.45 -4.70
N VAL A 242 -7.87 -1.46 -5.33
CA VAL A 242 -7.31 -0.11 -5.50
C VAL A 242 -8.28 0.98 -5.06
N GLY A 243 -7.81 1.99 -4.32
CA GLY A 243 -8.68 3.10 -3.92
C GLY A 243 -8.99 3.99 -5.12
N GLU A 244 -7.94 4.38 -5.84
CA GLU A 244 -7.99 5.12 -7.10
C GLU A 244 -7.04 4.50 -8.11
N THR A 245 -7.43 4.43 -9.39
CA THR A 245 -6.56 3.96 -10.47
C THR A 245 -6.73 4.80 -11.75
N GLU A 246 -5.63 4.99 -12.48
CA GLU A 246 -5.59 5.68 -13.77
C GLU A 246 -5.29 4.73 -14.95
N TYR A 247 -5.09 3.43 -14.69
CA TYR A 247 -4.72 2.44 -15.71
C TYR A 247 -5.19 1.02 -15.37
N VAL A 248 -4.38 -0.01 -15.64
CA VAL A 248 -4.85 -1.40 -15.66
C VAL A 248 -4.96 -1.99 -14.26
N VAL A 249 -6.14 -2.52 -13.95
CA VAL A 249 -6.38 -3.44 -12.83
C VAL A 249 -6.95 -4.73 -13.39
N GLU A 250 -6.23 -5.85 -13.25
CA GLU A 250 -6.64 -7.09 -13.89
C GLU A 250 -6.44 -8.36 -13.06
N ASN A 251 -7.32 -9.33 -13.24
CA ASN A 251 -7.22 -10.65 -12.59
C ASN A 251 -7.16 -10.56 -11.05
N CYS A 252 -7.81 -9.55 -10.46
CA CYS A 252 -7.79 -9.33 -9.02
C CYS A 252 -9.10 -9.77 -8.36
N VAL A 253 -9.03 -10.17 -7.09
CA VAL A 253 -10.21 -10.66 -6.34
C VAL A 253 -10.30 -10.00 -4.97
N ASN A 254 -11.45 -9.41 -4.66
CA ASN A 254 -11.75 -8.92 -3.32
C ASN A 254 -12.70 -9.87 -2.59
N TYR A 255 -12.27 -10.37 -1.44
CA TYR A 255 -13.09 -11.09 -0.46
C TYR A 255 -13.42 -10.23 0.77
N GLY A 256 -12.64 -9.18 1.02
CA GLY A 256 -12.79 -8.31 2.18
C GLY A 256 -14.06 -7.45 2.14
N SER A 257 -14.62 -7.15 3.31
CA SER A 257 -15.75 -6.21 3.42
C SER A 257 -15.27 -4.78 3.23
N ILE A 258 -16.03 -4.00 2.46
CA ILE A 258 -15.80 -2.57 2.22
C ILE A 258 -16.91 -1.77 2.86
N ILE A 259 -16.55 -0.86 3.75
CA ILE A 259 -17.47 0.01 4.47
C ILE A 259 -17.00 1.44 4.27
N ASN A 260 -17.77 2.24 3.55
CA ASN A 260 -17.53 3.66 3.39
C ASN A 260 -18.59 4.46 4.16
N ASN A 261 -18.17 5.04 5.29
CA ASN A 261 -19.00 5.86 6.17
C ASN A 261 -18.80 7.37 5.93
N SER A 262 -18.26 7.80 4.78
CA SER A 262 -18.18 9.23 4.43
C SER A 262 -19.55 9.92 4.55
N ASN A 263 -19.55 11.20 4.91
CA ASN A 263 -20.78 11.95 5.16
C ASN A 263 -21.58 12.14 3.86
N PRO A 264 -22.93 12.13 3.91
CA PRO A 264 -23.74 12.48 2.75
C PRO A 264 -23.38 13.86 2.20
N GLY A 265 -23.00 13.93 0.91
CA GLY A 265 -22.55 15.16 0.24
C GLY A 265 -21.03 15.25 0.02
N ASP A 266 -20.24 14.37 0.64
CA ASP A 266 -18.82 14.19 0.32
C ASP A 266 -18.64 13.47 -1.04
N GLN A 267 -17.39 13.47 -1.54
CA GLN A 267 -17.01 12.72 -2.74
C GLN A 267 -16.37 11.39 -2.34
N GLY A 268 -17.17 10.48 -1.77
CA GLY A 268 -16.72 9.16 -1.32
C GLY A 268 -17.34 8.03 -2.14
N ASN A 269 -16.55 7.34 -2.96
CA ASN A 269 -17.02 6.20 -3.74
C ASN A 269 -16.49 4.90 -3.16
N ALA A 270 -17.31 3.84 -3.14
CA ALA A 270 -16.89 2.50 -2.77
C ALA A 270 -17.08 1.55 -3.95
N GLY A 271 -16.03 0.81 -4.31
CA GLY A 271 -16.11 -0.24 -5.32
C GLY A 271 -15.50 -1.55 -4.84
N GLY A 272 -16.10 -2.68 -5.19
CA GLY A 272 -15.56 -4.00 -4.81
C GLY A 272 -14.11 -4.24 -5.26
N ILE A 273 -13.70 -3.63 -6.38
CA ILE A 273 -12.32 -3.68 -6.90
C ILE A 273 -11.67 -2.30 -6.83
N ALA A 274 -12.30 -1.29 -7.42
CA ALA A 274 -11.76 0.06 -7.50
C ALA A 274 -12.74 1.09 -6.93
N GLY A 275 -12.29 1.93 -6.00
CA GLY A 275 -13.11 3.04 -5.51
C GLY A 275 -13.43 4.04 -6.63
N GLN A 276 -12.39 4.46 -7.35
CA GLN A 276 -12.49 5.31 -8.53
C GLN A 276 -11.55 4.85 -9.65
N ALA A 277 -12.07 4.84 -10.87
CA ALA A 277 -11.31 4.57 -12.08
C ALA A 277 -11.38 5.80 -13.00
N THR A 278 -10.25 6.43 -13.30
CA THR A 278 -10.17 7.66 -14.09
C THR A 278 -9.29 7.51 -15.33
N TYR A 279 -9.38 8.47 -16.26
CA TYR A 279 -8.54 8.56 -17.46
C TYR A 279 -8.61 7.29 -18.32
N ASN A 280 -7.49 6.57 -18.42
CA ASN A 280 -7.33 5.37 -19.24
C ASN A 280 -7.45 4.10 -18.39
N ALA A 281 -8.10 4.19 -17.22
CA ALA A 281 -8.32 3.06 -16.35
C ALA A 281 -9.12 1.95 -17.06
N ILE A 282 -8.60 0.74 -16.94
CA ILE A 282 -9.23 -0.48 -17.45
C ILE A 282 -9.27 -1.46 -16.28
N VAL A 283 -10.47 -1.81 -15.83
CA VAL A 283 -10.68 -2.91 -14.88
C VAL A 283 -11.22 -4.10 -15.67
N ARG A 284 -10.56 -5.26 -15.57
CA ARG A 284 -10.94 -6.47 -16.32
C ARG A 284 -10.62 -7.76 -15.61
N ASN A 285 -11.46 -8.79 -15.80
CA ASN A 285 -11.28 -10.11 -15.19
C ASN A 285 -11.16 -10.06 -13.66
N CYS A 286 -11.83 -9.09 -13.04
CA CYS A 286 -11.77 -8.89 -11.59
C CYS A 286 -13.09 -9.33 -10.95
N TYR A 287 -13.03 -9.83 -9.72
CA TYR A 287 -14.20 -10.36 -9.02
C TYR A 287 -14.31 -9.79 -7.62
N ASN A 288 -15.47 -9.26 -7.28
CA ASN A 288 -15.80 -8.92 -5.90
C ASN A 288 -16.72 -9.99 -5.31
N LEU A 289 -16.27 -10.59 -4.21
CA LEU A 289 -16.97 -11.57 -3.40
C LEU A 289 -17.21 -11.06 -1.97
N GLY A 290 -16.66 -9.89 -1.63
CA GLY A 290 -16.92 -9.17 -0.38
C GLY A 290 -18.15 -8.26 -0.45
N THR A 291 -18.65 -7.85 0.70
CA THR A 291 -19.73 -6.86 0.79
C THR A 291 -19.22 -5.46 0.52
N VAL A 292 -20.01 -4.64 -0.18
CA VAL A 292 -19.71 -3.22 -0.43
C VAL A 292 -20.86 -2.39 0.13
N SER A 293 -20.56 -1.51 1.08
CA SER A 293 -21.52 -0.59 1.69
C SER A 293 -20.98 0.84 1.61
N SER A 294 -21.81 1.77 1.15
CA SER A 294 -21.49 3.20 1.10
C SER A 294 -22.76 4.03 1.25
N ALA A 295 -22.67 5.16 1.95
CA ALA A 295 -23.75 6.14 2.06
C ALA A 295 -23.90 7.02 0.81
N ILE A 296 -22.94 6.96 -0.14
CA ILE A 296 -22.89 7.82 -1.33
C ILE A 296 -23.01 6.96 -2.60
N THR A 297 -21.92 6.32 -3.03
CA THR A 297 -21.91 5.42 -4.19
C THR A 297 -21.28 4.09 -3.81
N ALA A 298 -21.97 2.98 -4.11
CA ALA A 298 -21.49 1.62 -3.94
C ALA A 298 -21.60 0.86 -5.26
N GLY A 299 -20.47 0.49 -5.85
CA GLY A 299 -20.39 -0.35 -7.03
C GLY A 299 -19.85 -1.73 -6.72
N GLY A 300 -20.42 -2.77 -7.35
CA GLY A 300 -19.95 -4.15 -7.19
C GLY A 300 -18.49 -4.32 -7.63
N ILE A 301 -18.04 -3.55 -8.62
CA ILE A 301 -16.67 -3.59 -9.15
C ILE A 301 -16.01 -2.21 -9.04
N ILE A 302 -16.57 -1.19 -9.68
CA ILE A 302 -16.09 0.20 -9.60
C ILE A 302 -17.12 1.09 -8.93
N GLY A 303 -16.70 1.89 -7.95
CA GLY A 303 -17.57 2.87 -7.29
C GLY A 303 -17.89 4.07 -8.17
N ASN A 304 -16.88 4.67 -8.80
CA ASN A 304 -17.05 5.75 -9.77
C ASN A 304 -16.16 5.54 -10.99
N GLU A 305 -16.79 5.50 -12.16
CA GLU A 305 -16.12 5.31 -13.44
C GLU A 305 -16.09 6.62 -14.22
N MET A 306 -14.90 7.07 -14.55
CA MET A 306 -14.61 8.09 -15.57
C MET A 306 -13.76 7.50 -16.71
N GLY A 307 -13.69 6.16 -16.80
CA GLY A 307 -12.93 5.36 -17.77
C GLY A 307 -13.81 4.31 -18.45
N ALA A 308 -13.24 3.17 -18.89
CA ALA A 308 -13.98 2.08 -19.55
C ALA A 308 -13.69 0.70 -18.92
N SER A 309 -14.75 -0.06 -18.61
CA SER A 309 -14.70 -1.37 -17.97
C SER A 309 -15.09 -2.51 -18.90
N TYR A 310 -14.41 -3.66 -18.82
CA TYR A 310 -14.66 -4.81 -19.68
C TYR A 310 -14.54 -6.13 -18.90
N ASN A 311 -15.51 -7.05 -19.06
CA ASN A 311 -15.52 -8.36 -18.39
C ASN A 311 -15.38 -8.26 -16.86
N CYS A 312 -16.32 -7.51 -16.28
CA CYS A 312 -16.46 -7.23 -14.86
C CYS A 312 -17.73 -7.87 -14.31
#